data_AF-A0A453MA44-F1
#
_entry.id   AF-A0A453MA44-F1
#
_cell.length_a   1.000
_cell.length_b   1.000
_cell.length_c   1.000
_cell.angle_alpha   90.00
_cell.angle_beta   90.00
_cell.angle_gamma   90.00
#
_symmetry.space_group_name_H-M   'P 1'
#
loop_
_entity.id
_entity.type
_entity.pdbx_description
1 polymer ?
#
loop_
_entity_poly.entity_id
_entity_poly.type
_entity_poly.pdbx_seq_one_letter_code
_entity_poly.pdbx_strand_id
1 'polypeptide(L)'
;MALMKLQARAMSPQERGFSVILSDMCPVVSGITTRDEAISCELGMRALSLAVGKIKVKESADYRETMERFQTSTGPDPDEDGVLRRGGSLVIKFLENEDIPGFNKFCKEKFKKVSLLRPKATRSSSREIYMICEGLR
;
A
#
# COMPACT_ATOMS: atom_id res chain seq x y z
N MET A 1 11.08 -11.51 15.01
CA MET A 1 10.03 -10.84 15.81
C MET A 1 8.96 -10.41 14.83
N ALA A 2 7.75 -10.99 14.87
CA ALA A 2 6.67 -10.58 13.98
C ALA A 2 5.92 -9.41 14.65
N LEU A 3 6.09 -8.20 14.13
CA LEU A 3 5.37 -7.03 14.61
C LEU A 3 3.93 -7.07 14.06
N MET A 4 2.93 -7.12 14.93
CA MET A 4 1.54 -7.08 14.52
C MET A 4 1.18 -5.66 14.02
N LYS A 5 0.29 -5.54 13.03
CA LYS A 5 -0.10 -4.25 12.43
C LYS A 5 -0.53 -3.21 13.47
N LEU A 6 -1.28 -3.64 14.49
CA LEU A 6 -1.72 -2.78 15.60
C LEU A 6 -0.54 -2.26 16.43
N GLN A 7 0.45 -3.11 16.70
CA GLN A 7 1.67 -2.71 17.41
C GLN A 7 2.45 -1.68 16.59
N ALA A 8 2.58 -1.86 15.28
CA ALA A 8 3.22 -0.90 14.40
C ALA A 8 2.47 0.45 14.37
N ARG A 9 1.13 0.43 14.29
CA ARG A 9 0.30 1.64 14.30
C ARG A 9 0.44 2.41 15.62
N ALA A 10 0.51 1.71 16.76
CA ALA A 10 0.72 2.30 18.08
C ALA A 10 2.10 2.96 18.24
N MET A 11 3.10 2.60 17.42
CA MET A 11 4.40 3.29 17.43
C MET A 11 4.38 4.68 16.77
N SER A 12 3.28 5.06 16.13
CA SER A 12 3.15 6.39 15.53
C SER A 12 2.91 7.48 16.56
N PRO A 13 3.28 8.75 16.28
CA PRO A 13 2.93 9.88 17.14
C PRO A 13 1.41 9.94 17.35
N GLN A 14 0.98 10.01 18.62
CA GLN A 14 -0.44 10.02 19.01
C GLN A 14 -1.21 8.73 18.66
N GLU A 15 -0.52 7.64 18.27
CA GLU A 15 -1.11 6.33 17.95
C GLU A 15 -2.12 6.35 16.79
N ARG A 16 -2.05 7.35 15.91
CA ARG A 16 -3.00 7.56 14.79
C ARG A 16 -2.55 6.97 13.45
N GLY A 17 -1.46 6.20 13.43
CA GLY A 17 -0.79 5.74 12.22
C GLY A 17 0.18 6.76 11.63
N PHE A 18 0.94 6.33 10.63
CA PHE A 18 1.98 7.15 10.01
C PHE A 18 1.40 8.10 8.97
N SER A 19 1.97 9.30 8.86
CA SER A 19 1.63 10.26 7.80
C SER A 19 2.25 9.89 6.46
N VAL A 20 3.38 9.18 6.47
CA VAL A 20 4.10 8.72 5.29
C VAL A 20 4.59 7.30 5.54
N ILE A 21 4.40 6.43 4.54
CA ILE A 21 5.05 5.11 4.47
C ILE A 21 5.92 5.08 3.23
N LEU A 22 7.17 4.65 3.40
CA LEU A 22 8.13 4.45 2.32
C LEU A 22 8.51 2.98 2.26
N SER A 23 8.31 2.36 1.09
CA SER A 23 8.82 1.03 0.77
C SER A 23 9.93 1.16 -0.26
N ASP A 24 11.17 1.04 0.23
CA ASP A 24 12.36 0.97 -0.61
C ASP A 24 12.82 -0.49 -0.84
N MET A 25 11.89 -1.44 -0.74
CA MET A 25 12.19 -2.86 -0.94
C MET A 25 12.58 -3.12 -2.40
N CYS A 26 13.69 -3.84 -2.60
CA CYS A 26 14.12 -4.40 -3.88
C CYS A 26 14.50 -5.86 -3.65
N PRO A 27 14.01 -6.82 -4.45
CA PRO A 27 14.44 -8.20 -4.31
C PRO A 27 15.92 -8.35 -4.71
N VAL A 28 16.52 -9.47 -4.32
CA VAL A 28 17.80 -9.87 -4.90
C VAL A 28 17.58 -10.12 -6.40
N VAL A 29 18.20 -9.29 -7.23
CA VAL A 29 18.06 -9.35 -8.69
C VAL A 29 18.77 -10.59 -9.20
N SER A 30 18.01 -11.54 -9.74
CA SER A 30 18.55 -12.79 -10.29
C SER A 30 19.07 -12.62 -11.73
N GLY A 31 18.74 -11.51 -12.39
CA GLY A 31 19.04 -11.25 -13.79
C GLY A 31 18.00 -11.84 -14.75
N ILE A 32 16.95 -12.46 -14.22
CA ILE A 32 15.81 -12.95 -15.00
C ILE A 32 14.73 -11.88 -14.87
N THR A 33 14.64 -11.01 -15.88
CA THR A 33 13.78 -9.82 -15.92
C THR A 33 12.37 -10.10 -15.39
N THR A 34 11.69 -11.10 -15.93
CA THR A 34 10.30 -11.44 -15.56
C THR A 34 10.15 -11.89 -14.10
N ARG A 35 11.13 -12.64 -13.59
CA ARG A 35 11.15 -13.07 -12.19
C ARG A 35 11.37 -11.89 -11.26
N ASP A 36 12.35 -11.06 -11.58
CA ASP A 36 12.71 -9.90 -10.75
C ASP A 36 11.57 -8.88 -10.69
N GLU A 37 10.87 -8.66 -11.81
CA GLU A 37 9.66 -7.84 -11.90
C GLU A 37 8.52 -8.39 -11.05
N ALA A 38 8.21 -9.69 -11.18
CA ALA A 38 7.12 -10.32 -10.44
C ALA A 38 7.33 -10.23 -8.92
N ILE A 39 8.55 -10.50 -8.45
CA ILE A 39 8.88 -10.40 -7.01
C ILE A 39 8.85 -8.93 -6.57
N SER A 40 9.33 -8.00 -7.40
CA SER A 40 9.22 -6.57 -7.09
C SER A 40 7.76 -6.12 -6.98
N CYS A 41 6.88 -6.63 -7.83
CA CYS A 41 5.45 -6.35 -7.79
C CYS A 41 4.82 -6.91 -6.50
N GLU A 42 5.16 -8.15 -6.13
CA GLU A 42 4.70 -8.78 -4.89
C GLU A 42 5.12 -7.98 -3.64
N LEU A 43 6.36 -7.51 -3.59
CA LEU A 43 6.84 -6.64 -2.51
C LEU A 43 6.04 -5.33 -2.43
N GLY A 44 5.73 -4.72 -3.57
CA GLY A 44 4.88 -3.54 -3.63
C GLY A 44 3.44 -3.78 -3.17
N MET A 45 2.85 -4.92 -3.54
CA MET A 45 1.53 -5.33 -3.07
C MET A 45 1.50 -5.55 -1.56
N ARG A 46 2.55 -6.16 -0.99
CA ARG A 46 2.70 -6.32 0.46
C ARG A 46 2.82 -4.96 1.17
N ALA A 47 3.62 -4.04 0.63
CA ALA A 47 3.74 -2.68 1.15
C ALA A 47 2.39 -1.96 1.16
N LEU A 48 1.62 -2.07 0.08
CA LEU A 48 0.28 -1.49 -0.03
C LEU A 48 -0.69 -2.10 0.98
N SER A 49 -0.69 -3.44 1.14
CA SER A 49 -1.55 -4.14 2.11
C SER A 49 -1.21 -3.80 3.56
N LEU A 50 0.06 -3.56 3.88
CA LEU A 50 0.46 -3.08 5.21
C LEU A 50 0.02 -1.63 5.42
N ALA A 51 0.21 -0.77 4.41
CA ALA A 51 -0.14 0.64 4.48
C ALA A 51 -1.64 0.88 4.61
N VAL A 52 -2.42 0.32 3.68
CA VAL A 52 -3.85 0.60 3.53
C VAL A 52 -4.72 -0.42 4.28
N GLY A 53 -4.19 -1.61 4.56
CA GLY A 53 -4.91 -2.65 5.28
C GLY A 53 -5.72 -3.59 4.39
N LYS A 54 -6.76 -4.23 4.94
CA LYS A 54 -7.63 -5.13 4.16
C LYS A 54 -8.34 -4.34 3.07
N ILE A 55 -8.13 -4.76 1.84
CA ILE A 55 -8.84 -4.23 0.69
C ILE A 55 -10.19 -4.97 0.64
N LYS A 56 -11.28 -4.30 1.02
CA LYS A 56 -12.64 -4.82 0.81
C LYS A 56 -12.89 -4.91 -0.70
N VAL A 57 -12.68 -6.09 -1.28
CA VAL A 57 -13.12 -6.42 -2.63
C VAL A 57 -14.64 -6.49 -2.57
N LYS A 58 -15.33 -5.63 -3.33
CA LYS A 58 -16.78 -5.76 -3.51
C LYS A 58 -17.01 -6.80 -4.59
N GLU A 59 -17.39 -8.02 -4.20
CA GLU A 59 -18.24 -8.87 -5.04
C GLU A 59 -19.44 -9.37 -4.21
N SER A 60 -20.52 -9.63 -4.91
CA SER A 60 -21.94 -9.48 -4.54
C SER A 60 -22.50 -10.34 -3.39
N ALA A 61 -23.57 -9.81 -2.77
CA ALA A 61 -24.63 -10.44 -1.94
C ALA A 61 -24.16 -11.04 -0.60
N ASP A 62 -24.52 -10.53 0.58
CA ASP A 62 -25.88 -10.30 1.09
C ASP A 62 -25.92 -9.16 2.16
N TYR A 63 -26.97 -8.34 2.13
CA TYR A 63 -27.04 -7.00 2.78
C TYR A 63 -27.40 -7.05 4.28
N ARG A 64 -28.11 -8.10 4.73
CA ARG A 64 -28.68 -8.16 6.09
C ARG A 64 -27.68 -8.50 7.18
N GLU A 65 -26.82 -9.50 6.94
CA GLU A 65 -25.78 -9.91 7.91
C GLU A 65 -24.75 -8.79 8.16
N THR A 66 -24.51 -8.00 7.11
CA THR A 66 -23.65 -6.82 7.16
C THR A 66 -24.19 -5.78 8.16
N MET A 67 -25.51 -5.59 8.19
CA MET A 67 -26.16 -4.51 8.94
C MET A 67 -26.20 -4.76 10.46
N GLU A 68 -26.24 -6.02 10.90
CA GLU A 68 -26.21 -6.38 12.33
C GLU A 68 -24.81 -6.21 12.96
N ARG A 69 -23.74 -6.41 12.19
CA ARG A 69 -22.37 -6.11 12.66
C ARG A 69 -22.07 -4.61 12.70
N PHE A 70 -22.83 -3.79 11.97
CA PHE A 70 -22.69 -2.33 11.96
C PHE A 70 -23.30 -1.64 13.18
N GLN A 71 -24.27 -2.25 13.86
CA GLN A 71 -25.01 -1.59 14.96
C GLN A 71 -24.42 -1.84 16.36
N THR A 72 -23.50 -2.79 16.53
CA THR A 72 -23.06 -3.27 17.85
C THR A 72 -21.67 -2.81 18.31
N SER A 73 -20.91 -2.02 17.54
CA SER A 73 -19.58 -1.58 17.96
C SER A 73 -19.52 -0.07 18.25
N THR A 74 -19.79 0.29 19.50
CA THR A 74 -19.47 1.59 20.11
C THR A 74 -18.03 1.56 20.66
N GLY A 75 -17.03 2.00 19.87
CA GLY A 75 -15.59 2.00 20.23
C GLY A 75 -14.68 2.60 19.12
N PRO A 76 -13.37 2.85 19.37
CA PRO A 76 -12.53 3.87 18.71
C PRO A 76 -12.35 3.74 17.18
N ASP A 77 -12.14 4.90 16.53
CA ASP A 77 -11.82 5.21 15.10
C ASP A 77 -11.97 4.07 14.03
N PRO A 78 -12.81 4.22 12.99
CA PRO A 78 -13.09 3.17 11.99
C PRO A 78 -11.91 2.72 11.08
N ASP A 79 -10.71 3.29 11.21
CA ASP A 79 -9.52 3.02 10.38
C ASP A 79 -8.69 1.77 10.81
N GLU A 80 -9.37 0.73 11.28
CA GLU A 80 -8.82 -0.52 11.83
C GLU A 80 -8.36 -1.54 10.76
N ASP A 81 -7.49 -1.17 9.81
CA ASP A 81 -6.98 -2.16 8.86
C ASP A 81 -5.51 -1.99 8.44
N GLY A 82 -4.99 -0.76 8.34
CA GLY A 82 -3.63 -0.43 7.86
C GLY A 82 -2.82 0.48 8.79
N VAL A 83 -1.52 0.62 8.54
CA VAL A 83 -0.62 1.48 9.36
C VAL A 83 -0.49 2.92 8.83
N LEU A 84 -1.02 3.21 7.64
CA LEU A 84 -1.12 4.56 7.08
C LEU A 84 -2.36 5.25 7.64
N ARG A 85 -2.21 6.50 8.08
CA ARG A 85 -3.36 7.31 8.50
C ARG A 85 -4.09 7.90 7.29
N ARG A 86 -5.37 8.23 7.44
CA ARG A 86 -6.12 9.03 6.44
C ARG A 86 -5.42 10.32 6.07
N GLY A 87 -5.46 10.65 4.78
CA GLY A 87 -4.73 11.76 4.20
C GLY A 87 -3.21 11.57 4.13
N GLY A 88 -2.67 10.45 4.61
CA GLY A 88 -1.25 10.11 4.51
C GLY A 88 -0.82 9.73 3.10
N SER A 89 0.48 9.61 2.90
CA SER A 89 1.10 9.27 1.62
C SER A 89 1.88 7.95 1.69
N LEU A 90 1.92 7.24 0.56
CA LEU A 90 2.62 5.99 0.39
C LEU A 90 3.56 6.11 -0.81
N VAL A 91 4.82 5.73 -0.63
CA VAL A 91 5.82 5.69 -1.70
C VAL A 91 6.34 4.27 -1.81
N ILE A 92 6.25 3.67 -2.99
CA ILE A 92 6.69 2.28 -3.24
C ILE A 92 7.67 2.26 -4.41
N LYS A 93 8.84 1.68 -4.18
CA LYS A 93 9.79 1.33 -5.23
C LYS A 93 9.34 0.07 -6.00
N PHE A 94 9.48 0.11 -7.31
CA PHE A 94 9.32 -1.04 -8.20
C PHE A 94 10.48 -1.14 -9.18
N LEU A 95 10.70 -2.35 -9.70
CA LEU A 95 11.29 -2.55 -11.02
C LEU A 95 10.19 -2.37 -12.07
N GLU A 96 10.37 -1.42 -12.98
CA GLU A 96 9.41 -1.09 -14.04
C GLU A 96 9.01 -2.34 -14.83
N ASN A 97 7.70 -2.55 -14.95
CA ASN A 97 7.09 -3.73 -15.55
C ASN A 97 5.71 -3.38 -16.13
N GLU A 98 5.11 -4.34 -16.85
CA GLU A 98 3.82 -4.17 -17.54
C GLU A 98 2.60 -4.10 -16.61
N ASP A 99 2.71 -4.52 -15.34
CA ASP A 99 1.61 -4.52 -14.36
C ASP A 99 1.43 -3.16 -13.67
N ILE A 100 2.42 -2.27 -13.78
CA ILE A 100 2.42 -0.93 -13.17
C ILE A 100 1.16 -0.11 -13.51
N PRO A 101 0.64 -0.07 -14.75
CA PRO A 101 -0.61 0.63 -15.07
C PRO A 101 -1.83 0.09 -14.31
N GLY A 102 -1.94 -1.23 -14.13
CA GLY A 102 -3.00 -1.86 -13.36
C GLY A 102 -2.93 -1.48 -11.88
N PHE A 103 -1.73 -1.55 -11.31
CA PHE A 103 -1.47 -1.14 -9.93
C PHE A 103 -1.73 0.37 -9.71
N ASN A 104 -1.39 1.21 -10.70
CA ASN A 104 -1.65 2.65 -10.67
C ASN A 104 -3.15 2.95 -10.65
N LYS A 105 -3.94 2.26 -11.49
CA LYS A 105 -5.41 2.38 -11.50
C LYS A 105 -6.00 2.05 -10.14
N PHE A 106 -5.58 0.93 -9.54
CA PHE A 106 -6.00 0.55 -8.19
C PHE A 106 -5.67 1.63 -7.16
N CYS A 107 -4.43 2.15 -7.17
CA CYS A 107 -4.03 3.20 -6.24
C CYS A 107 -4.84 4.49 -6.41
N LYS A 108 -5.23 4.85 -7.63
CA LYS A 108 -6.07 6.04 -7.90
C LYS A 108 -7.48 5.95 -7.31
N GLU A 109 -7.99 4.76 -7.02
CA GLU A 109 -9.26 4.59 -6.31
C GLU A 109 -9.13 4.91 -4.81
N LYS A 110 -7.95 4.66 -4.23
CA LYS A 110 -7.68 4.80 -2.79
C LYS A 110 -7.02 6.12 -2.41
N PHE A 111 -6.30 6.75 -3.33
CA PHE A 111 -5.54 7.98 -3.07
C PHE A 111 -6.07 9.16 -3.87
N LYS A 112 -5.88 10.38 -3.36
CA LYS A 112 -6.25 11.62 -4.07
C LYS A 112 -5.41 11.82 -5.33
N LYS A 113 -4.13 11.46 -5.28
CA LYS A 113 -3.19 11.61 -6.40
C LYS A 113 -2.23 10.44 -6.43
N VAL A 114 -1.88 9.98 -7.63
CA VAL A 114 -0.89 8.94 -7.87
C VAL A 114 0.01 9.37 -9.02
N SER A 115 1.32 9.38 -8.81
CA SER A 115 2.33 9.66 -9.84
C SER A 115 3.43 8.60 -9.86
N LEU A 116 4.09 8.48 -11.01
CA LEU A 116 5.30 7.67 -11.18
C LEU A 116 6.50 8.61 -11.32
N LEU A 117 7.61 8.26 -10.67
CA LEU A 117 8.84 9.01 -10.69
C LEU A 117 10.02 8.08 -10.90
N ARG A 118 10.87 8.39 -11.88
CA ARG A 118 12.24 7.85 -11.96
C ARG A 118 13.20 8.91 -11.43
N PRO A 119 13.84 8.71 -10.27
CA PRO A 119 14.77 9.69 -9.69
C PRO A 119 15.96 9.96 -10.61
N LYS A 120 16.47 11.19 -10.63
CA LYS A 120 17.67 11.56 -11.41
C LYS A 120 18.93 10.77 -11.00
N ALA A 121 18.98 10.32 -9.75
CA ALA A 121 20.09 9.51 -9.22
C ALA A 121 20.03 8.03 -9.65
N THR A 122 18.97 7.61 -10.34
CA THR A 122 18.84 6.24 -10.84
C THR A 122 19.88 5.99 -11.93
N ARG A 123 20.66 4.92 -11.79
CA ARG A 123 21.63 4.49 -12.81
C ARG A 123 20.90 4.14 -14.11
N SER A 124 21.50 4.42 -15.26
CA SER A 124 20.91 4.14 -16.58
C SER A 124 20.58 2.67 -16.81
N SER A 125 21.31 1.75 -16.17
CA SER A 125 21.07 0.30 -16.26
C SER A 125 19.95 -0.19 -15.34
N SER A 126 19.43 0.65 -14.44
CA SER A 126 18.38 0.27 -13.50
C SER A 126 17.00 0.57 -14.08
N ARG A 127 16.08 -0.37 -13.88
CA ARG A 127 14.66 -0.21 -14.21
C ARG A 127 13.84 0.33 -13.03
N GLU A 128 14.51 0.89 -12.02
CA GLU A 128 13.87 1.42 -10.82
C GLU A 128 12.93 2.61 -11.12
N ILE A 129 11.74 2.55 -10.52
CA ILE A 129 10.74 3.61 -10.50
C ILE A 129 10.08 3.66 -9.11
N TYR A 130 9.55 4.81 -8.73
CA TYR A 130 8.77 4.99 -7.52
C TYR A 130 7.34 5.37 -7.89
N MET A 131 6.37 4.66 -7.31
CA MET A 131 4.99 5.09 -7.28
C MET A 131 4.73 5.92 -6.03
N ILE A 132 4.24 7.14 -6.23
CA ILE A 132 3.94 8.10 -5.17
C ILE A 132 2.43 8.25 -5.09
N CYS A 133 1.85 7.78 -4.00
CA CYS A 133 0.43 7.82 -3.71
C CYS A 133 0.19 8.84 -2.60
N GLU A 134 -0.55 9.92 -2.89
CA GLU A 134 -0.74 11.03 -1.95
C GLU A 134 -2.21 11.13 -1.51
N GLY A 135 -2.39 11.29 -0.20
CA GLY A 135 -3.70 11.53 0.40
C GLY A 135 -4.60 10.30 0.35
N LEU A 136 -4.34 9.31 1.21
CA LEU A 136 -5.24 8.18 1.43
C LEU A 136 -6.66 8.69 1.73
N ARG A 137 -7.65 8.18 0.99
CA ARG A 137 -9.03 8.69 1.02
C ARG A 137 -9.77 8.34 2.29
#